data_AF-A0A8H4V4N1-F1
#
_entry.id   AF-A0A8H4V4N1-F1
#
_cell.length_a   1.000
_cell.length_b   1.000
_cell.length_c   1.000
_cell.angle_alpha   90.00
_cell.angle_beta   90.00
_cell.angle_gamma   90.00
#
_symmetry.space_group_name_H-M   'P 1'
#
loop_
_entity.id
_entity.type
_entity.pdbx_description
1 polymer ?
#
loop_
_entity_poly.entity_id
_entity_poly.type
_entity_poly.pdbx_seq_one_letter_code
_entity_poly.pdbx_strand_id
1 'polypeptide(L)'
;MDAAKLAKLQQSVRIGRGKGTPRRKTKRVHKTSTTDDKKLQTTLKKMNVQPIQAIEEVNMFKEDGNVIHFSNPKVHAAVPSN
;
A
#
# COMPACT_ATOMS: atom_id res chain seq x y z
N MET A 1 13.41 13.01 46.29
CA MET A 1 13.22 12.09 45.16
C MET A 1 14.25 10.98 45.28
N ASP A 2 13.86 9.81 45.80
CA ASP A 2 14.78 8.68 45.99
C ASP A 2 15.34 8.19 44.66
N ALA A 3 16.62 8.48 44.42
CA ALA A 3 17.33 8.15 43.18
C ALA A 3 17.25 6.65 42.85
N ALA A 4 17.25 5.78 43.88
CA ALA A 4 17.13 4.34 43.73
C ALA A 4 15.76 3.91 43.15
N LYS A 5 14.68 4.58 43.55
CA LYS A 5 13.32 4.27 43.09
C LYS A 5 13.11 4.77 41.65
N LEU A 6 13.71 5.92 41.32
CA LEU A 6 13.72 6.48 39.96
C LEU A 6 14.50 5.59 38.97
N ALA A 7 15.66 5.08 39.39
CA ALA A 7 16.49 4.18 38.56
C ALA A 7 15.77 2.85 38.25
N LYS A 8 15.02 2.31 39.22
CA LYS A 8 14.24 1.08 39.06
C LYS A 8 13.09 1.25 38.06
N LEU A 9 12.42 2.42 38.08
CA LEU A 9 11.39 2.77 37.10
C LEU A 9 11.98 2.96 35.68
N GLN A 10 13.17 3.54 35.56
CA GLN A 10 13.84 3.70 34.26
C GLN A 10 14.29 2.38 33.62
N GLN A 11 14.55 1.34 34.42
CA GLN A 11 14.83 0.00 33.93
C GLN A 11 13.58 -0.70 33.37
N SER A 12 12.40 -0.47 33.96
CA SER A 12 11.13 -1.05 33.48
C SER A 12 10.58 -0.40 32.21
N VAL A 13 10.98 0.83 31.90
CA VAL A 13 10.47 1.60 30.74
C VAL A 13 11.29 1.32 29.45
N ARG A 14 12.37 0.53 29.52
CA ARG A 14 13.17 0.15 28.33
C ARG A 14 12.70 -1.19 27.75
N ILE A 15 12.06 -1.14 26.57
CA ILE A 15 11.87 -2.30 25.68
C ILE A 15 13.23 -2.61 25.02
N GLY A 16 14.13 -3.18 25.81
CA GLY A 16 15.38 -3.78 25.34
C GLY A 16 16.63 -2.93 25.54
N ARG A 17 17.40 -3.31 26.56
CA ARG A 17 18.87 -3.13 26.56
C ARG A 17 19.56 -4.38 27.13
N GLY A 18 19.11 -5.56 26.70
CA GLY A 18 19.67 -6.85 27.09
C GLY A 18 19.47 -7.91 26.02
N LYS A 19 20.43 -8.84 25.89
CA LYS A 19 20.34 -10.00 25.00
C LYS A 19 19.15 -10.87 25.47
N GLY A 20 18.16 -11.08 24.61
CA GLY A 20 16.95 -11.87 24.93
C GLY A 20 15.67 -11.06 25.19
N THR A 21 15.71 -9.72 25.20
CA THR A 21 14.46 -8.93 25.31
C THR A 21 13.66 -8.96 24.00
N PRO A 22 12.32 -9.10 24.04
CA PRO A 22 11.49 -9.12 22.83
C PRO A 22 11.70 -7.89 21.96
N ARG A 23 12.03 -8.10 20.67
CA ARG A 23 12.09 -7.01 19.69
C ARG A 23 10.70 -6.42 19.48
N ARG A 24 10.60 -5.09 19.49
CA ARG A 24 9.37 -4.39 19.05
C ARG A 24 9.04 -4.81 17.62
N LYS A 25 7.80 -5.26 17.38
CA LYS A 25 7.28 -5.52 16.03
C LYS A 25 7.39 -4.24 15.18
N THR A 26 8.15 -4.31 14.09
CA THR A 26 8.25 -3.22 13.13
C THR A 26 6.95 -3.16 12.32
N LYS A 27 6.18 -2.06 12.44
CA LYS A 27 5.04 -1.82 11.55
C LYS A 27 5.58 -1.39 10.19
N ARG A 28 5.58 -2.29 9.21
CA ARG A 28 5.85 -1.93 7.81
C ARG A 28 4.61 -1.26 7.23
N VAL A 29 4.62 0.07 7.21
CA VAL A 29 3.60 0.86 6.53
C VAL A 29 4.07 1.06 5.09
N HIS A 30 3.38 0.45 4.13
CA HIS A 30 3.59 0.78 2.72
C HIS A 30 3.00 2.16 2.47
N LYS A 31 3.85 3.11 2.11
CA LYS A 31 3.42 4.42 1.61
C LYS A 31 3.46 4.35 0.09
N THR A 32 2.35 4.69 -0.54
CA THR A 32 2.31 4.89 -2.00
C THR A 32 3.12 6.14 -2.34
N SER A 33 4.20 5.98 -3.08
CA SER A 33 4.99 7.09 -3.63
C SER A 33 4.20 7.76 -4.76
N THR A 34 3.69 8.96 -4.50
CA THR A 34 2.97 9.79 -5.49
C THR A 34 3.82 10.10 -6.73
N THR A 35 5.15 10.01 -6.63
CA THR A 35 6.09 10.20 -7.73
C THR A 35 5.99 9.10 -8.78
N ASP A 36 5.75 7.86 -8.37
CA ASP A 36 5.75 6.72 -9.28
C ASP A 36 4.47 6.67 -10.12
N ASP A 37 3.35 7.13 -9.56
CA ASP A 37 2.07 7.21 -10.27
C ASP A 37 2.12 8.21 -11.45
N LYS A 38 2.80 9.34 -11.29
CA LYS A 38 3.05 10.29 -12.39
C LYS A 38 3.94 9.71 -13.49
N LYS A 39 4.96 8.95 -13.12
CA LYS A 39 5.83 8.27 -14.09
C LYS A 39 5.04 7.23 -14.88
N LEU A 40 4.19 6.46 -14.20
CA LEU A 40 3.33 5.45 -14.78
C LEU A 40 2.30 6.06 -15.75
N GLN A 41 1.66 7.18 -15.39
CA GLN A 41 0.78 7.89 -16.33
C GLN A 41 1.53 8.39 -17.56
N THR A 42 2.76 8.86 -17.39
CA THR A 42 3.60 9.32 -18.50
C THR A 42 3.97 8.18 -19.45
N THR A 43 4.28 6.99 -18.92
CA THR A 43 4.59 5.82 -19.75
C THR A 43 3.37 5.28 -20.48
N LEU A 44 2.21 5.21 -19.81
CA LEU A 44 0.95 4.81 -20.46
C LEU A 44 0.56 5.74 -21.60
N LYS A 45 0.71 7.06 -21.41
CA LYS A 45 0.43 8.05 -22.45
C LYS A 45 1.34 7.88 -23.68
N LYS A 46 2.61 7.50 -23.49
CA LYS A 46 3.54 7.21 -24.59
C LYS A 46 3.14 5.99 -25.41
N MET A 47 2.51 4.99 -24.78
CA MET A 47 1.98 3.80 -25.46
C MET A 47 0.59 4.06 -26.08
N ASN A 48 0.19 5.33 -26.19
CA ASN A 48 -1.10 5.75 -26.73
C ASN A 48 -2.33 5.23 -25.95
N VAL A 49 -2.14 4.84 -24.69
CA VAL A 49 -3.19 4.41 -23.78
C VAL A 49 -3.85 5.65 -23.16
N GLN A 50 -5.18 5.74 -23.25
CA GLN A 50 -5.96 6.85 -22.72
C GLN A 50 -6.85 6.39 -21.55
N PRO A 51 -7.08 7.24 -20.53
CA PRO A 51 -8.04 6.95 -19.48
C PRO A 51 -9.47 6.97 -20.04
N ILE A 52 -10.28 5.98 -19.66
CA ILE A 52 -11.72 5.98 -19.95
C ILE A 52 -12.43 6.64 -18.78
N GLN A 53 -13.22 7.68 -19.06
CA GLN A 53 -13.96 8.42 -18.05
C GLN A 53 -15.28 7.70 -17.70
N ALA A 54 -15.72 7.88 -16.45
CA ALA A 54 -17.07 7.50 -15.99
C ALA A 54 -17.44 6.01 -16.15
N ILE A 55 -16.54 5.10 -15.80
CA ILE A 55 -16.89 3.69 -15.66
C ILE A 55 -17.52 3.45 -14.28
N GLU A 56 -18.76 2.96 -14.29
CA GLU A 56 -19.49 2.58 -13.07
C GLU A 56 -19.02 1.24 -12.52
N GLU A 57 -18.80 0.26 -13.40
CA GLU A 57 -18.38 -1.08 -13.01
C GLU A 57 -17.61 -1.82 -14.11
N VAL A 58 -16.76 -2.75 -13.71
CA VAL A 58 -16.11 -3.73 -14.60
C VAL A 58 -16.32 -5.12 -14.05
N ASN A 59 -16.82 -6.01 -14.92
CA ASN A 59 -17.03 -7.42 -14.60
C ASN A 59 -16.09 -8.27 -15.46
N MET A 60 -15.27 -9.10 -14.81
CA MET A 60 -14.45 -10.10 -15.48
C MET A 60 -15.04 -11.48 -15.24
N PHE A 61 -15.54 -12.10 -16.31
CA PHE A 61 -16.07 -13.46 -16.28
C PHE A 61 -14.93 -14.44 -16.52
N LYS A 62 -14.73 -15.37 -15.57
CA LYS A 62 -13.76 -16.47 -15.72
C LYS A 62 -14.42 -17.71 -16.27
N GLU A 63 -13.61 -18.59 -16.86
CA GLU A 63 -14.04 -19.89 -17.38
C GLU A 63 -14.62 -20.80 -16.28
N ASP A 64 -14.15 -20.64 -15.03
CA ASP A 64 -14.65 -21.38 -13.86
C ASP A 64 -16.05 -20.94 -13.40
N GLY A 65 -16.71 -20.01 -14.10
CA GLY A 65 -18.00 -19.43 -13.72
C GLY A 65 -17.93 -18.34 -12.64
N ASN A 66 -16.75 -18.07 -12.10
CA ASN A 66 -16.53 -17.00 -11.13
C ASN A 66 -16.46 -15.62 -11.82
N VAL A 67 -17.07 -14.62 -11.19
CA VAL A 67 -17.02 -13.22 -11.64
C VAL A 67 -16.17 -12.40 -10.70
N ILE A 68 -15.19 -11.67 -11.24
CA ILE A 68 -14.51 -10.60 -10.51
C ILE A 68 -15.21 -9.29 -10.82
N HIS A 69 -15.78 -8.66 -9.80
CA HIS A 69 -16.47 -7.38 -9.90
C HIS A 69 -15.62 -6.25 -9.31
N PHE A 70 -15.48 -5.15 -10.07
CA PHE A 70 -14.86 -3.91 -9.62
C PHE A 70 -15.86 -2.76 -9.71
N SER A 71 -16.18 -2.12 -8.59
CA SER A 71 -17.00 -0.92 -8.52
C SER A 71 -16.17 0.35 -8.75
N ASN A 72 -16.63 1.24 -9.61
CA ASN A 72 -16.02 2.52 -9.99
C ASN A 72 -14.50 2.47 -10.26
N PRO A 73 -14.02 1.56 -11.14
CA PRO A 73 -12.60 1.44 -11.41
C PRO A 73 -12.07 2.59 -12.27
N LYS A 74 -10.79 2.94 -12.07
CA LYS A 74 -10.04 3.80 -13.00
C LYS A 74 -9.38 2.94 -14.07
N VAL A 75 -9.88 3.00 -15.29
CA VAL A 75 -9.43 2.17 -16.41
C VAL A 75 -8.67 3.00 -17.44
N HIS A 76 -7.57 2.44 -17.96
CA HIS A 76 -6.79 3.01 -19.04
C HIS A 76 -6.74 1.99 -20.17
N ALA A 77 -7.05 2.39 -21.40
CA ALA A 77 -7.09 1.50 -22.55
C ALA A 77 -6.65 2.21 -23.85
N ALA A 78 -6.19 1.43 -24.82
CA ALA A 78 -5.97 1.88 -26.19
C ALA A 78 -7.09 1.34 -27.08
N VAL A 79 -8.18 2.10 -27.22
CA VAL A 79 -9.34 1.75 -28.06
C VAL A 79 -8.98 1.34 -29.50
N PRO A 80 -8.05 2.02 -30.21
CA PRO A 80 -7.74 1.66 -31.59
C PRO A 80 -6.83 0.43 -31.76
N SER A 81 -6.43 -0.22 -30.67
CA SER A 81 -5.45 -1.32 -30.69
C SER A 81 -6.04 -2.69 -30.29
N ASN A 82 -7.36 -2.77 -30.15
CA ASN A 82 -8.09 -4.01 -29.86
C ASN A 82 -8.62 -4.69 -31.12
#